data_AF-A0A259NWM4-F1
#
_entry.id   AF-A0A259NWM4-F1
#
_cell.length_a   1.000
_cell.length_b   1.000
_cell.length_c   1.000
_cell.angle_alpha   90.00
_cell.angle_beta   90.00
_cell.angle_gamma   90.00
#
_symmetry.space_group_name_H-M   'P 1'
#
loop_
_entity.id
_entity.type
_entity.pdbx_description
1 polymer ?
#
loop_
_entity_poly.entity_id
_entity_poly.type
_entity_poly.pdbx_seq_one_letter_code
_entity_poly.pdbx_strand_id
1 'polypeptide(L)'
;MLSQRFKEQALRINNPRTGTYGTKPDLIHAVLGYISEVNEFCDALITNDLKNALEELGDMFWFTALYESATKFHVEFAVEGECPDHDPITIMGKLADLLKAHYAYGAKKTMTQEGIEQQMAVLMGENLQNIIQLLANLTKTTPASVAEKAQVLVINNQQIKGPVYG
;
A
#
# COMPACT_ATOMS: atom_id res chain seq x y z
N MET A 1 4.31 16.41 3.36
CA MET A 1 5.65 16.07 3.92
C MET A 1 5.82 14.57 4.21
N LEU A 2 4.78 13.80 4.56
CA LEU A 2 4.85 12.33 4.69
C LEU A 2 5.31 11.62 3.41
N SER A 3 4.85 12.05 2.23
CA SER A 3 5.07 11.32 0.97
C SER A 3 6.52 11.34 0.46
N GLN A 4 7.36 12.30 0.88
CA GLN A 4 8.69 12.48 0.30
C GLN A 4 9.72 11.48 0.84
N ARG A 5 9.66 11.15 2.13
CA ARG A 5 10.53 10.13 2.74
C ARG A 5 10.20 8.71 2.25
N PHE A 6 8.92 8.41 2.03
CA PHE A 6 8.51 7.14 1.42
C PHE A 6 8.96 7.02 -0.04
N LYS A 7 8.83 8.09 -0.84
CA LYS A 7 9.33 8.12 -2.22
C LYS A 7 10.83 7.88 -2.30
N GLU A 8 11.62 8.53 -1.44
CA GLU A 8 13.07 8.33 -1.38
C GLU A 8 13.47 6.91 -0.96
N GLN A 9 12.65 6.22 -0.16
CA GLN A 9 12.90 4.85 0.31
C GLN A 9 12.42 3.77 -0.67
N ALA A 10 11.23 3.92 -1.25
CA ALA A 10 10.72 3.05 -2.32
C ALA A 10 11.69 2.99 -3.51
N LEU A 11 12.34 4.13 -3.81
CA LEU A 11 13.36 4.24 -4.86
C LEU A 11 14.77 3.79 -4.41
N ARG A 12 14.99 3.59 -3.10
CA ARG A 12 16.29 3.18 -2.53
C ARG A 12 16.51 1.67 -2.52
N ILE A 13 15.47 0.84 -2.63
CA ILE A 13 15.61 -0.62 -2.84
C ILE A 13 15.97 -0.90 -4.32
N ASN A 14 16.99 -0.20 -4.81
CA ASN A 14 17.87 -0.67 -5.87
C ASN A 14 18.78 -1.74 -5.25
N ASN A 15 18.21 -2.88 -4.84
CA ASN A 15 19.03 -4.09 -4.82
C ASN A 15 19.49 -4.28 -6.29
N PRO A 16 20.78 -4.51 -6.55
CA PRO A 16 21.29 -4.69 -7.92
C PRO A 16 20.71 -5.93 -8.62
N ARG A 17 19.71 -6.62 -8.02
CA ARG A 17 18.83 -7.65 -8.59
C ARG A 17 17.34 -7.25 -8.61
N THR A 18 16.86 -6.31 -7.79
CA THR A 18 15.51 -5.74 -7.98
C THR A 18 15.58 -4.72 -9.10
N GLY A 19 14.93 -5.03 -10.22
CA GLY A 19 15.09 -4.28 -11.47
C GLY A 19 16.13 -4.86 -12.44
N THR A 20 16.82 -5.97 -12.14
CA THR A 20 17.66 -6.67 -13.15
C THR A 20 16.86 -7.36 -14.24
N TYR A 21 15.55 -7.53 -14.04
CA TYR A 21 14.61 -7.93 -15.08
C TYR A 21 14.06 -6.73 -15.87
N GLY A 22 14.83 -5.65 -16.01
CA GLY A 22 14.66 -4.68 -17.08
C GLY A 22 13.40 -3.79 -17.01
N THR A 23 12.67 -3.75 -15.90
CA THR A 23 11.49 -2.91 -15.75
C THR A 23 11.64 -2.00 -14.53
N LYS A 24 11.40 -0.70 -14.75
CA LYS A 24 11.07 0.25 -13.67
C LYS A 24 9.95 -0.39 -12.83
N PRO A 25 9.95 -0.25 -11.49
CA PRO A 25 8.96 -0.91 -10.62
C PRO A 25 7.57 -0.69 -11.19
N ASP A 26 6.98 -1.78 -11.69
CA ASP A 26 5.78 -1.72 -12.51
C ASP A 26 4.55 -1.55 -11.63
N LEU A 27 3.49 -1.01 -12.23
CA LEU A 27 2.19 -0.84 -11.59
C LEU A 27 1.66 -2.18 -11.02
N ILE A 28 2.00 -3.32 -11.66
CA ILE A 28 1.63 -4.66 -11.19
C ILE A 28 2.26 -4.95 -9.83
N HIS A 29 3.56 -4.73 -9.69
CA HIS A 29 4.28 -4.96 -8.45
C HIS A 29 3.76 -4.06 -7.33
N ALA A 30 3.47 -2.80 -7.64
CA ALA A 30 2.87 -1.88 -6.68
C ALA A 30 1.51 -2.38 -6.17
N VAL A 31 0.60 -2.74 -7.08
CA VAL A 31 -0.79 -3.12 -6.72
C VAL A 31 -0.87 -4.53 -6.14
N LEU A 32 -0.16 -5.51 -6.72
CA LEU A 32 -0.17 -6.88 -6.20
C LEU A 32 0.56 -6.98 -4.86
N GLY A 33 1.69 -6.27 -4.71
CA GLY A 33 2.38 -6.19 -3.43
C GLY A 33 1.47 -5.61 -2.35
N TYR A 34 0.82 -4.48 -2.63
CA TYR A 34 -0.17 -3.90 -1.71
C TYR A 34 -1.27 -4.89 -1.30
N ILE A 35 -1.82 -5.65 -2.25
CA ILE A 35 -2.85 -6.67 -1.95
C ILE A 35 -2.29 -7.78 -1.06
N SER A 36 -1.06 -8.24 -1.29
CA SER A 36 -0.39 -9.21 -0.43
C SER A 36 -0.24 -8.68 0.99
N GLU A 37 0.22 -7.44 1.17
CA GLU A 37 0.40 -6.84 2.51
C GLU A 37 -0.93 -6.72 3.28
N VAL A 38 -2.04 -6.46 2.58
CA VAL A 38 -3.37 -6.47 3.23
C VAL A 38 -3.73 -7.87 3.73
N ASN A 39 -3.38 -8.92 2.99
CA ASN A 39 -3.62 -10.30 3.42
C ASN A 39 -2.75 -10.67 4.63
N GLU A 40 -1.46 -10.31 4.61
CA GLU A 40 -0.54 -10.52 5.74
C GLU A 40 -1.01 -9.73 6.98
N PHE A 41 -1.51 -8.51 6.79
CA PHE A 41 -2.15 -7.73 7.85
C PHE A 41 -3.36 -8.46 8.46
N CYS A 42 -4.25 -9.01 7.63
CA CYS A 42 -5.39 -9.80 8.10
C CYS A 42 -4.94 -11.04 8.90
N ASP A 43 -3.91 -11.75 8.44
CA ASP A 43 -3.36 -12.90 9.15
C ASP A 43 -2.74 -12.49 10.51
N ALA A 44 -2.06 -11.34 10.56
CA ALA A 44 -1.54 -10.77 11.80
C ALA A 44 -2.65 -10.42 12.80
N LEU A 45 -3.79 -9.89 12.33
CA LEU A 45 -4.94 -9.64 13.19
C LEU A 45 -5.57 -10.94 13.72
N ILE A 46 -5.71 -11.97 12.89
CA ILE A 46 -6.26 -13.27 13.29
C ILE A 46 -5.39 -13.92 14.37
N THR A 47 -4.08 -13.80 14.23
CA THR A 47 -3.08 -14.33 15.18
C THR A 47 -2.81 -13.42 16.37
N ASN A 48 -3.46 -12.25 16.43
CA ASN A 48 -3.28 -11.22 17.46
C ASN A 48 -1.82 -10.72 17.59
N ASP A 49 -1.06 -10.74 16.49
CA ASP A 49 0.29 -10.17 16.41
C ASP A 49 0.20 -8.70 15.97
N LEU A 50 -0.06 -7.82 16.94
CA LEU A 50 -0.17 -6.38 16.69
C LEU A 50 1.15 -5.75 16.21
N LYS A 51 2.30 -6.37 16.50
CA LYS A 51 3.57 -5.88 16.00
C LYS A 51 3.64 -6.14 14.49
N ASN A 52 3.38 -7.38 14.08
CA ASN A 52 3.36 -7.74 12.66
C ASN A 52 2.30 -6.93 11.90
N ALA A 53 1.11 -6.73 12.48
CA ALA A 53 0.07 -5.90 11.87
C ALA A 53 0.51 -4.44 11.62
N LEU A 54 1.36 -3.87 12.47
CA LEU A 54 1.95 -2.55 12.23
C LEU A 54 3.08 -2.56 11.19
N GLU A 55 3.80 -3.67 11.07
CA GLU A 55 4.80 -3.88 10.02
C GLU A 55 4.12 -3.92 8.65
N GLU A 56 3.04 -4.70 8.48
CA GLU A 56 2.34 -4.81 7.19
C GLU A 56 1.60 -3.53 6.81
N LEU A 57 1.06 -2.78 7.78
CA LEU A 57 0.57 -1.41 7.51
C LEU A 57 1.70 -0.52 6.98
N GLY A 58 2.89 -0.70 7.50
CA GLY A 58 4.09 -0.07 7.00
C GLY A 58 4.38 -0.41 5.53
N ASP A 59 4.39 -1.69 5.18
CA ASP A 59 4.67 -2.14 3.83
C ASP A 59 3.55 -1.74 2.84
N MET A 60 2.29 -1.64 3.29
CA MET A 60 1.22 -1.00 2.52
C MET A 60 1.51 0.47 2.16
N PHE A 61 2.06 1.27 3.09
CA PHE A 61 2.50 2.63 2.76
C PHE A 61 3.66 2.64 1.76
N TRP A 62 4.55 1.66 1.84
CA TRP A 62 5.66 1.51 0.91
C TRP A 62 5.16 1.22 -0.52
N PHE A 63 4.28 0.24 -0.69
CA PHE A 63 3.68 -0.07 -1.99
C PHE A 63 2.80 1.06 -2.53
N THR A 64 2.17 1.84 -1.65
CA THR A 64 1.46 3.08 -2.02
C THR A 64 2.41 4.12 -2.60
N ALA A 65 3.57 4.33 -1.98
CA ALA A 65 4.58 5.24 -2.52
C ALA A 65 5.18 4.73 -3.84
N LEU A 66 5.33 3.40 -3.98
CA LEU A 66 5.74 2.77 -5.22
C LEU A 66 4.72 3.03 -6.33
N TYR A 67 3.43 2.87 -6.03
CA TYR A 67 2.33 3.20 -6.93
C TYR A 67 2.38 4.66 -7.41
N GLU A 68 2.56 5.62 -6.50
CA GLU A 68 2.68 7.04 -6.87
C GLU A 68 3.94 7.31 -7.73
N SER A 69 4.99 6.50 -7.61
CA SER A 69 6.20 6.62 -8.42
C SER A 69 6.04 6.03 -9.83
N ALA A 70 5.23 4.98 -9.94
CA ALA A 70 4.93 4.30 -11.20
C ALA A 70 3.87 5.05 -12.01
N THR A 71 3.01 5.82 -11.33
CA THR A 71 1.92 6.59 -11.93
C THR A 71 2.16 8.10 -11.77
N LYS A 72 1.20 8.92 -12.23
CA LYS A 72 1.17 10.37 -11.94
C LYS A 72 0.17 10.73 -10.83
N PHE A 73 -0.39 9.72 -10.18
CA PHE A 73 -1.46 9.89 -9.21
C PHE A 73 -0.94 9.88 -7.79
N HIS A 74 -1.49 10.76 -6.97
CA HIS A 74 -1.28 10.76 -5.54
C HIS A 74 -2.37 9.96 -4.85
N VAL A 75 -1.97 9.18 -3.86
CA VAL A 75 -2.88 8.45 -2.98
C VAL A 75 -3.14 9.34 -1.77
N GLU A 76 -4.36 9.85 -1.70
CA GLU A 76 -4.83 10.61 -0.54
C GLU A 76 -5.55 9.65 0.42
N PHE A 77 -5.16 9.70 1.70
CA PHE A 77 -5.86 9.03 2.78
C PHE A 77 -5.99 10.02 3.93
N ALA A 78 -7.18 10.07 4.55
CA ALA A 78 -7.41 10.93 5.69
C ALA A 78 -7.06 10.18 6.97
N VAL A 79 -6.17 10.75 7.79
CA VAL A 79 -5.95 10.30 9.18
C VAL A 79 -7.02 10.83 10.14
N GLU A 80 -7.88 11.73 9.65
CA GLU A 80 -9.01 12.31 10.38
C GLU A 80 -10.25 12.18 9.50
N GLY A 81 -11.16 11.27 9.85
CA GLY A 81 -12.37 11.05 9.06
C GLY A 81 -13.14 9.81 9.48
N GLU A 82 -14.37 9.70 8.98
CA GLU A 82 -15.17 8.49 9.10
C GLU A 82 -14.50 7.34 8.33
N CYS A 83 -14.66 6.12 8.82
CA CYS A 83 -14.20 4.93 8.12
C CYS A 83 -15.03 4.79 6.83
N PRO A 84 -14.42 4.71 5.63
CA PRO A 84 -15.16 4.37 4.41
C PRO A 84 -16.06 3.14 4.61
N ASP A 85 -17.22 3.14 3.95
CA ASP A 85 -18.24 2.07 4.07
C ASP A 85 -17.79 0.69 3.54
N HIS A 86 -16.61 0.61 2.90
CA HIS A 86 -16.11 -0.60 2.28
C HIS A 86 -15.10 -1.30 3.19
N ASP A 87 -15.21 -2.62 3.35
CA ASP A 87 -14.19 -3.39 4.03
C ASP A 87 -12.91 -3.56 3.16
N PRO A 88 -11.73 -3.79 3.78
CA PRO A 88 -10.47 -4.00 3.07
C PRO A 88 -10.49 -5.08 1.99
N ILE A 89 -11.23 -6.18 2.19
CA ILE A 89 -11.28 -7.30 1.24
C ILE A 89 -12.04 -6.89 -0.02
N THR A 90 -13.14 -6.18 0.14
CA THR A 90 -13.88 -5.59 -0.99
C THR A 90 -13.00 -4.64 -1.80
N ILE A 91 -12.17 -3.83 -1.12
CA ILE A 91 -11.26 -2.91 -1.81
C ILE A 91 -10.16 -3.66 -2.58
N MET A 92 -9.57 -4.71 -2.00
CA MET A 92 -8.60 -5.57 -2.72
C MET A 92 -9.19 -6.17 -4.00
N GLY A 93 -10.44 -6.65 -3.94
CA GLY A 93 -11.14 -7.19 -5.11
C GLY A 93 -11.29 -6.14 -6.23
N LYS A 94 -11.69 -4.92 -5.87
CA LYS A 94 -11.79 -3.79 -6.82
C LYS A 94 -10.43 -3.41 -7.40
N LEU A 95 -9.38 -3.36 -6.58
CA LEU A 95 -8.01 -3.09 -7.04
C LEU A 95 -7.54 -4.13 -8.05
N ALA A 96 -7.75 -5.42 -7.76
CA ALA A 96 -7.41 -6.51 -8.68
C ALA A 96 -8.19 -6.40 -10.01
N ASP A 97 -9.47 -6.04 -9.96
CA ASP A 97 -10.29 -5.85 -11.16
C ASP A 97 -9.83 -4.66 -12.02
N LEU A 98 -9.46 -3.54 -11.39
CA LEU A 98 -8.88 -2.39 -12.08
C LEU A 98 -7.51 -2.75 -12.68
N LEU A 99 -6.68 -3.51 -11.96
CA LEU A 99 -5.36 -3.92 -12.46
C LEU A 99 -5.50 -4.84 -13.66
N LYS A 100 -6.35 -5.86 -13.55
CA LYS A 100 -6.71 -6.71 -14.69
C LYS A 100 -7.24 -5.87 -15.84
N ALA A 101 -8.08 -4.87 -15.58
CA ALA A 101 -8.63 -4.02 -16.62
C ALA A 101 -7.57 -3.18 -17.34
N HIS A 102 -6.62 -2.62 -16.58
CA HIS A 102 -5.48 -1.86 -17.11
C HIS A 102 -4.69 -2.68 -18.14
N TYR A 103 -4.44 -3.96 -17.88
CA TYR A 103 -3.62 -4.81 -18.74
C TYR A 103 -4.40 -5.59 -19.81
N ALA A 104 -5.60 -6.09 -19.48
CA ALA A 104 -6.38 -6.95 -20.39
C ALA A 104 -7.12 -6.14 -21.46
N TYR A 105 -7.54 -4.91 -21.14
CA TYR A 105 -8.39 -4.11 -22.01
C TYR A 105 -7.66 -2.84 -22.44
N GLY A 106 -6.70 -3.00 -23.35
CA GLY A 106 -6.11 -1.87 -24.06
C GLY A 106 -7.21 -0.98 -24.66
N ALA A 107 -7.40 0.21 -24.07
CA ALA A 107 -8.28 1.30 -24.50
C ALA A 107 -9.79 0.99 -24.74
N LYS A 108 -10.29 -0.23 -24.47
CA LYS A 108 -11.67 -0.63 -24.83
C LYS A 108 -12.72 -0.53 -23.71
N LYS A 109 -12.36 -0.05 -22.53
CA LYS A 109 -13.33 0.28 -21.47
C LYS A 109 -13.76 1.74 -21.57
N THR A 110 -14.95 2.06 -21.05
CA THR A 110 -15.48 3.43 -20.91
C THR A 110 -14.57 4.37 -20.09
N MET A 111 -13.55 3.84 -19.42
CA MET A 111 -12.51 4.60 -18.72
C MET A 111 -11.16 4.50 -19.42
N THR A 112 -10.47 5.63 -19.46
CA THR A 112 -9.08 5.72 -19.87
C THR A 112 -8.16 5.01 -18.87
N GLN A 113 -6.94 4.65 -19.31
CA GLN A 113 -5.88 4.16 -18.44
C GLN A 113 -5.68 5.11 -17.23
N GLU A 114 -5.62 6.41 -17.50
CA GLU A 114 -5.51 7.45 -16.49
C GLU A 114 -6.67 7.39 -15.48
N GLY A 115 -7.91 7.21 -15.93
CA GLY A 115 -9.06 7.06 -15.04
C GLY A 115 -9.01 5.78 -14.19
N ILE A 116 -8.48 4.67 -14.75
CA ILE A 116 -8.28 3.42 -14.01
C ILE A 116 -7.26 3.61 -12.90
N GLU A 117 -6.11 4.21 -13.22
CA GLU A 117 -5.07 4.53 -12.25
C GLU A 117 -5.60 5.52 -11.18
N GLN A 118 -6.38 6.53 -11.56
CA GLN A 118 -6.98 7.42 -10.57
C GLN A 118 -7.87 6.67 -9.57
N GLN A 119 -8.69 5.73 -10.05
CA GLN A 119 -9.56 4.94 -9.17
C GLN A 119 -8.77 3.97 -8.29
N MET A 120 -7.68 3.39 -8.78
CA MET A 120 -6.78 2.60 -7.93
C MET A 120 -6.21 3.45 -6.79
N ALA A 121 -5.80 4.68 -7.09
CA ALA A 121 -5.24 5.58 -6.08
C ALA A 121 -6.26 5.88 -4.96
N VAL A 122 -7.52 6.15 -5.32
CA VAL A 122 -8.61 6.36 -4.36
C VAL A 122 -8.81 5.13 -3.48
N LEU A 123 -8.89 3.94 -4.09
CA LEU A 123 -9.12 2.69 -3.36
C LEU A 123 -7.97 2.36 -2.40
N MET A 124 -6.71 2.54 -2.80
CA MET A 124 -5.57 2.37 -1.89
C MET A 124 -5.65 3.33 -0.70
N GLY A 125 -6.11 4.56 -0.92
CA GLY A 125 -6.31 5.56 0.12
C GLY A 125 -7.42 5.19 1.11
N GLU A 126 -8.59 4.79 0.60
CA GLU A 126 -9.71 4.31 1.42
C GLU A 126 -9.30 3.12 2.30
N ASN A 127 -8.56 2.18 1.72
CA ASN A 127 -8.15 0.99 2.47
C ASN A 127 -7.12 1.30 3.57
N LEU A 128 -6.15 2.18 3.30
CA LEU A 128 -5.24 2.66 4.34
C LEU A 128 -6.00 3.32 5.49
N GLN A 129 -6.98 4.17 5.19
CA GLN A 129 -7.81 4.82 6.21
C GLN A 129 -8.57 3.81 7.07
N ASN A 130 -9.20 2.80 6.45
CA ASN A 130 -9.89 1.73 7.16
C ASN A 130 -8.97 0.98 8.13
N ILE A 131 -7.80 0.58 7.66
CA ILE A 131 -6.84 -0.22 8.42
C ILE A 131 -6.27 0.58 9.60
N ILE A 132 -5.91 1.86 9.37
CA ILE A 132 -5.42 2.75 10.43
C ILE A 132 -6.50 2.93 11.50
N GLN A 133 -7.75 3.16 11.11
CA GLN A 133 -8.85 3.34 12.05
C GLN A 133 -9.12 2.08 12.86
N LEU A 134 -9.07 0.90 12.23
CA LEU A 134 -9.20 -0.39 12.90
C LEU A 134 -8.11 -0.58 13.96
N LEU A 135 -6.85 -0.36 13.60
CA LEU A 135 -5.74 -0.46 14.54
C LEU A 135 -5.83 0.56 15.67
N ALA A 136 -6.28 1.78 15.39
CA ALA A 136 -6.49 2.81 16.41
C ALA A 136 -7.53 2.35 17.45
N ASN A 137 -8.62 1.76 16.99
CA ASN A 137 -9.66 1.18 17.84
C ASN A 137 -9.12 0.01 18.69
N LEU A 138 -8.40 -0.92 18.08
CA LEU A 138 -7.84 -2.10 18.76
C LEU A 138 -6.80 -1.71 19.83
N THR A 139 -5.96 -0.73 19.52
CA THR A 139 -4.89 -0.28 20.42
C THR A 139 -5.32 0.81 21.40
N LYS A 140 -6.56 1.31 21.29
CA LYS A 140 -7.09 2.44 22.05
C LYS A 140 -6.21 3.69 21.93
N THR A 141 -5.71 3.94 20.72
CA THR A 141 -4.92 5.15 20.40
C THR A 141 -5.60 5.96 19.30
N THR A 142 -4.99 7.07 18.89
CA THR A 142 -5.47 7.85 17.75
C THR A 142 -4.99 7.25 16.42
N PRO A 143 -5.74 7.44 15.32
CA PRO A 143 -5.29 7.12 13.96
C PRO A 143 -3.92 7.71 13.62
N ALA A 144 -3.69 8.97 14.01
CA ALA A 144 -2.41 9.65 13.82
C ALA A 144 -1.24 8.91 14.50
N SER A 145 -1.44 8.42 15.73
CA SER A 145 -0.40 7.68 16.46
C SER A 145 -0.09 6.32 15.81
N VAL A 146 -1.08 5.65 15.23
CA VAL A 146 -0.89 4.40 14.48
C VAL A 146 -0.07 4.66 13.22
N ALA A 147 -0.44 5.67 12.43
CA ALA A 147 0.25 6.02 11.20
C ALA A 147 1.73 6.40 11.45
N GLU A 148 2.02 7.09 12.55
CA GLU A 148 3.39 7.42 12.96
C GLU A 148 4.18 6.17 13.39
N LYS A 149 3.57 5.25 14.14
CA LYS A 149 4.22 4.00 14.57
C LYS A 149 4.55 3.08 13.39
N ALA A 150 3.62 2.94 12.44
CA ALA A 150 3.85 2.16 11.22
C ALA A 150 5.05 2.72 10.43
N GLN A 151 5.15 4.05 10.30
CA GLN A 151 6.30 4.70 9.67
C GLN A 151 7.64 4.36 10.35
N VAL A 152 7.70 4.44 11.67
CA VAL A 152 8.93 4.13 12.43
C VAL A 152 9.35 2.67 12.22
N LEU A 153 8.38 1.74 12.18
CA LEU A 153 8.65 0.32 11.99
C LEU A 153 9.18 -0.01 10.59
N VAL A 154 8.64 0.57 9.52
CA VAL A 154 9.18 0.39 8.15
C VAL A 154 10.62 0.86 8.05
N ILE A 155 10.89 2.07 8.57
CA ILE A 155 12.22 2.67 8.52
C ILE A 155 13.24 1.77 9.25
N ASN A 156 12.84 1.20 10.39
CA ASN A 156 13.69 0.32 11.17
C ASN A 156 13.83 -1.08 10.55
N ASN A 157 12.75 -1.67 10.04
CA ASN A 157 12.78 -3.01 9.46
C ASN A 157 13.47 -3.05 8.11
N GLN A 158 13.38 -2.02 7.26
CA GLN A 158 14.12 -1.99 5.99
C GLN A 158 15.60 -1.60 6.15
N GLN A 159 16.01 -1.07 7.31
CA GLN A 159 17.43 -0.94 7.69
C GLN A 159 18.03 -2.27 8.18
N ILE A 160 17.21 -3.18 8.72
CA ILE A 160 17.63 -4.46 9.30
C ILE A 160 17.47 -5.62 8.30
N LYS A 161 16.35 -5.65 7.56
CA LYS A 161 16.12 -6.50 6.40
C LYS A 161 16.87 -5.91 5.19
N GLY A 162 18.20 -6.05 5.18
CA GLY A 162 18.86 -6.29 3.89
C GLY A 162 18.16 -7.48 3.20
N PRO A 163 18.16 -7.59 1.86
CA PRO A 163 17.25 -8.49 1.15
C PRO A 163 17.33 -9.90 1.73
N VAL A 164 16.27 -10.33 2.43
CA VAL A 164 16.15 -11.68 2.96
C VAL A 164 15.60 -12.53 1.84
N TYR A 165 16.51 -13.09 1.05
CA TYR A 165 16.19 -14.22 0.18
C TYR A 165 17.15 -15.35 0.55
N GLY A 166 16.59 -16.41 1.16
CA GLY A 166 17.17 -17.75 1.16
C GLY A 166 16.89 -18.47 -0.16
#